data_AF-A0A8J2X4B5-F1
#
_entry.id   AF-A0A8J2X4B5-F1
#
_cell.length_a   1.000
_cell.length_b   1.000
_cell.length_c   1.000
_cell.angle_alpha   90.00
_cell.angle_beta   90.00
_cell.angle_gamma   90.00
#
_symmetry.space_group_name_H-M   'P 1'
#
loop_
_entity.id
_entity.type
_entity.pdbx_description
1 polymer ?
#
loop_
_entity_poly.entity_id
_entity_poly.type
_entity_poly.pdbx_seq_one_letter_code
_entity_poly.pdbx_strand_id
1 'polypeptide(L)'
;MDLKVSPAAEDTPEAKAPLLDLEAVERRVRTLETDARTPDEPTLHHLATREPTSFHQTTIYYGLQREDTPPWRKYGLLATSIGIVFLQCFVAVGLAHGVTFSTCSEHSDCSRGTFCEGGMCEWCYGPLRPCCQTNSTDTCVLDEKQTTEEGGFSDELREEKNREAMCAACTTSKGFETLQDVVKDRMESMMLQDWLTLFLASLVVVAFAVFAEIRDCMLCEIALREISKRREVPRGWRYAINGLNYARYICLLPNIIYSVMALVYEDGGRVKYLCLNTVAVLFLLEVDNLAFLHGLGERTRMEAEQHAHSGARVTEDDLQLMGVVKLVCVILIPCTVLVGVCGHSWVPDEPDTFIIAFFPLPSIAVLFVQRVMASRRKLKGACSGLGWAILNYSMYGVWGGCFYAVTYMQAQGPEVVLSWGPLPYALAAMLALTLVISILTDFPPSPSTASSGLS
;
A
#
# COMPACT_ATOMS: atom_id res chain seq x y z
N MET A 1 -2.09 -11.00 -61.87
CA MET A 1 -1.66 -11.17 -60.46
C MET A 1 -2.68 -12.11 -59.82
N ASP A 2 -2.38 -13.40 -59.86
CA ASP A 2 -3.25 -14.46 -59.40
C ASP A 2 -3.10 -14.67 -57.89
N LEU A 3 -4.19 -14.40 -57.16
CA LEU A 3 -4.30 -14.68 -55.72
C LEU A 3 -4.62 -16.17 -55.54
N LYS A 4 -3.61 -16.92 -55.09
CA LYS A 4 -3.76 -18.28 -54.56
C LYS A 4 -4.60 -18.24 -53.28
N VAL A 5 -5.79 -18.83 -53.34
CA VAL A 5 -6.62 -19.16 -52.18
C VAL A 5 -6.04 -20.41 -51.53
N SER A 6 -5.68 -20.31 -50.25
CA SER A 6 -5.19 -21.43 -49.43
C SER A 6 -6.35 -22.33 -48.99
N PRO A 7 -6.18 -23.67 -48.93
CA PRO A 7 -7.26 -24.59 -48.59
C PRO A 7 -7.54 -24.61 -47.08
N ALA A 8 -8.79 -24.96 -46.80
CA ALA A 8 -9.43 -25.04 -45.49
C ALA A 8 -8.62 -25.83 -44.46
N ALA A 9 -8.56 -25.29 -43.24
CA ALA A 9 -8.08 -25.99 -42.06
C ALA A 9 -9.08 -27.08 -41.67
N GLU A 10 -8.58 -28.32 -41.65
CA GLU A 10 -9.26 -29.52 -41.17
C GLU A 10 -9.60 -29.44 -39.67
N ASP A 11 -10.72 -30.08 -39.36
CA ASP A 11 -11.32 -30.30 -38.05
C ASP A 11 -10.31 -30.78 -36.99
N THR A 12 -9.99 -29.89 -36.04
CA THR A 12 -9.45 -30.32 -34.75
C THR A 12 -10.56 -30.98 -33.93
N PRO A 13 -10.35 -32.21 -33.42
CA PRO A 13 -11.35 -32.87 -32.59
C PRO A 13 -11.59 -32.05 -31.32
N GLU A 14 -12.87 -31.71 -31.07
CA GLU A 14 -13.34 -31.08 -29.84
C GLU A 14 -12.72 -31.79 -28.63
N ALA A 15 -11.75 -31.14 -28.00
CA ALA A 15 -11.26 -31.53 -26.69
C ALA A 15 -12.41 -31.33 -25.71
N LYS A 16 -13.21 -32.39 -25.50
CA LYS A 16 -14.17 -32.46 -24.40
C LYS A 16 -13.39 -32.24 -23.12
N ALA A 17 -13.52 -31.02 -22.57
CA ALA A 17 -13.05 -30.71 -21.23
C ALA A 17 -13.55 -31.81 -20.29
N PRO A 18 -12.70 -32.38 -19.41
CA PRO A 18 -13.12 -33.40 -18.47
C PRO A 18 -14.24 -32.80 -17.64
N LEU A 19 -15.46 -33.26 -17.89
CA LEU A 19 -16.64 -32.92 -17.12
C LEU A 19 -16.29 -33.28 -15.69
N LEU A 20 -16.20 -32.28 -14.81
CA LEU A 20 -15.94 -32.50 -13.39
C LEU A 20 -16.95 -33.55 -12.92
N ASP A 21 -16.45 -34.72 -12.52
CA ASP A 21 -17.27 -35.79 -11.97
C ASP A 21 -17.79 -35.31 -10.61
N LEU A 22 -18.93 -34.63 -10.66
CA LEU A 22 -19.62 -34.08 -9.50
C LEU A 22 -19.93 -35.17 -8.48
N GLU A 23 -20.14 -36.42 -8.90
CA GLU A 23 -20.33 -37.53 -7.98
C GLU A 23 -19.03 -37.92 -7.26
N ALA A 24 -17.88 -37.84 -7.92
CA ALA A 24 -16.59 -38.06 -7.27
C ALA A 24 -16.23 -36.94 -6.27
N VAL A 25 -16.59 -35.69 -6.59
CA VAL A 25 -16.44 -34.55 -5.67
C VAL A 25 -17.39 -34.70 -4.49
N GLU A 26 -18.67 -35.03 -4.73
CA GLU A 26 -19.66 -35.24 -3.68
C GLU A 26 -19.31 -36.44 -2.79
N ARG A 27 -18.77 -37.53 -3.36
CA ARG A 27 -18.24 -38.65 -2.57
C ARG A 27 -17.10 -38.20 -1.68
N ARG A 28 -16.14 -37.41 -2.19
CA ARG A 28 -15.03 -36.87 -1.39
C ARG A 28 -15.52 -35.97 -0.26
N VAL A 29 -16.48 -35.09 -0.52
CA VAL A 29 -17.09 -34.22 0.50
C VAL A 29 -17.81 -35.05 1.57
N ARG A 30 -18.60 -36.06 1.19
CA ARG A 30 -19.27 -36.94 2.16
C ARG A 30 -18.30 -37.78 2.98
N THR A 31 -17.20 -38.28 2.41
CA THR A 31 -16.15 -38.96 3.21
C THR A 31 -15.48 -38.01 4.20
N LEU A 32 -15.29 -36.74 3.84
CA LEU A 32 -14.76 -35.73 4.76
C LEU A 32 -15.77 -35.37 5.87
N GLU A 33 -17.07 -35.42 5.58
CA GLU A 33 -18.14 -35.20 6.59
C GLU A 33 -18.36 -36.42 7.50
N THR A 34 -18.12 -37.65 7.02
CA THR A 34 -18.35 -38.88 7.82
C THR A 34 -17.14 -39.29 8.67
N ASP A 35 -15.93 -38.91 8.29
CA ASP A 35 -14.74 -38.99 9.17
C ASP A 35 -14.63 -37.82 10.15
N ALA A 36 -15.58 -36.88 10.12
CA ALA A 36 -15.71 -35.83 11.12
C ALA A 36 -16.25 -36.40 12.46
N ARG A 37 -15.40 -37.16 13.17
CA ARG A 37 -15.13 -36.72 14.57
C ARG A 37 -14.87 -35.25 14.42
N THR A 38 -15.75 -34.39 14.96
CA THR A 38 -15.58 -32.92 15.00
C THR A 38 -14.10 -32.65 14.98
N PRO A 39 -13.50 -32.20 13.85
CA PRO A 39 -12.06 -31.99 13.82
C PRO A 39 -11.84 -31.06 14.98
N ASP A 40 -11.19 -31.56 16.04
CA ASP A 40 -11.13 -30.85 17.31
C ASP A 40 -10.78 -29.41 16.93
N GLU A 41 -11.52 -28.42 17.42
CA GLU A 41 -11.31 -26.99 17.14
C GLU A 41 -9.82 -26.59 16.94
N PRO A 42 -8.83 -27.15 17.69
CA PRO A 42 -7.40 -27.03 17.38
C PRO A 42 -6.98 -27.41 15.94
N THR A 43 -7.49 -28.48 15.36
CA THR A 43 -7.15 -29.03 14.03
C THR A 43 -7.56 -28.13 12.88
N LEU A 44 -8.75 -27.50 12.96
CA LEU A 44 -9.21 -26.56 11.93
C LEU A 44 -8.41 -25.24 12.00
N HIS A 45 -8.12 -24.78 13.23
CA HIS A 45 -7.20 -23.66 13.48
C HIS A 45 -5.77 -23.95 12.98
N HIS A 46 -5.35 -25.21 13.00
CA HIS A 46 -4.03 -25.66 12.57
C HIS A 46 -3.89 -25.72 11.03
N LEU A 47 -4.99 -25.90 10.30
CA LEU A 47 -5.02 -25.94 8.83
C LEU A 47 -5.15 -24.53 8.23
N ALA A 48 -5.98 -23.66 8.82
CA ALA A 48 -6.19 -22.29 8.33
C ALA A 48 -4.98 -21.34 8.49
N THR A 49 -3.90 -21.78 9.14
CA THR A 49 -2.76 -20.93 9.55
C THR A 49 -1.42 -21.32 8.91
N ARG A 50 -1.36 -22.32 8.02
CA ARG A 50 -0.07 -22.94 7.66
C ARG A 50 0.25 -23.16 6.19
N GLU A 51 -0.70 -23.03 5.28
CA GLU A 51 -0.34 -23.07 3.86
C GLU A 51 0.36 -21.76 3.50
N PRO A 52 1.54 -21.80 2.88
CA PRO A 52 2.22 -20.60 2.47
C PRO A 52 1.37 -19.92 1.41
N THR A 53 0.83 -18.75 1.74
CA THR A 53 0.00 -17.98 0.81
C THR A 53 0.83 -17.00 0.00
N SER A 54 2.06 -16.71 0.45
CA SER A 54 2.85 -15.58 -0.05
C SER A 54 4.23 -15.95 -0.58
N PHE A 55 4.71 -15.15 -1.54
CA PHE A 55 6.00 -15.36 -2.20
C PHE A 55 7.16 -15.14 -1.21
N HIS A 56 6.96 -14.27 -0.23
CA HIS A 56 7.93 -14.00 0.84
C HIS A 56 8.20 -15.20 1.74
N GLN A 57 7.15 -15.92 2.16
CA GLN A 57 7.31 -17.14 2.95
C GLN A 57 8.09 -18.20 2.17
N THR A 58 7.81 -18.32 0.87
CA THR A 58 8.55 -19.22 -0.03
C THR A 58 10.02 -18.81 -0.17
N THR A 59 10.29 -17.51 -0.22
CA THR A 59 11.66 -16.97 -0.25
C THR A 59 12.44 -17.35 1.00
N ILE A 60 11.82 -17.33 2.18
CA ILE A 60 12.45 -17.80 3.43
C ILE A 60 12.72 -19.31 3.36
N TYR A 61 11.77 -20.11 2.88
CA TYR A 61 11.95 -21.55 2.76
C TYR A 61 13.13 -21.92 1.84
N TYR A 62 13.17 -21.40 0.61
CA TYR A 62 14.23 -21.73 -0.35
C TYR A 62 15.56 -21.05 -0.06
N GLY A 63 15.52 -19.79 0.42
CA GLY A 63 16.70 -19.01 0.74
C GLY A 63 17.39 -19.51 2.00
N LEU A 64 16.58 -19.83 3.02
CA LEU A 64 17.04 -20.32 4.28
C LEU A 64 16.83 -21.84 4.38
N GLN A 65 15.63 -22.33 4.67
CA GLN A 65 15.43 -23.69 5.16
C GLN A 65 16.04 -24.81 4.30
N ARG A 66 15.97 -24.72 2.97
CA ARG A 66 16.52 -25.74 2.07
C ARG A 66 18.02 -25.55 1.80
N GLU A 67 18.82 -26.55 2.18
CA GLU A 67 20.27 -26.53 2.02
C GLU A 67 20.70 -26.61 0.55
N ASP A 68 20.08 -27.51 -0.22
CA ASP A 68 20.43 -27.80 -1.61
C ASP A 68 19.99 -26.75 -2.64
N THR A 69 19.36 -25.63 -2.21
CA THR A 69 18.96 -24.59 -3.16
C THR A 69 20.19 -23.92 -3.76
N PRO A 70 20.35 -23.87 -5.09
CA PRO A 70 21.52 -23.25 -5.70
C PRO A 70 21.55 -21.73 -5.41
N PRO A 71 22.73 -21.10 -5.26
CA PRO A 71 22.85 -19.71 -4.84
C PRO A 71 22.08 -18.71 -5.71
N TRP A 72 22.14 -18.86 -7.04
CA TRP A 72 21.44 -17.96 -7.98
C TRP A 72 19.93 -17.95 -7.74
N ARG A 73 19.34 -19.08 -7.33
CA ARG A 73 17.91 -19.19 -7.03
C ARG A 73 17.58 -18.57 -5.68
N LYS A 74 18.45 -18.74 -4.67
CA LYS A 74 18.28 -18.07 -3.36
C LYS A 74 18.25 -16.55 -3.53
N TYR A 75 19.24 -15.99 -4.22
CA TYR A 75 19.32 -14.55 -4.45
C TYR A 75 18.26 -14.04 -5.42
N GLY A 76 17.88 -14.83 -6.44
CA GLY A 76 16.79 -14.49 -7.36
C GLY A 76 15.43 -14.36 -6.67
N LEU A 77 15.09 -15.31 -5.77
CA LEU A 77 13.87 -15.22 -4.98
C LEU A 77 13.90 -14.03 -4.03
N LEU A 78 15.02 -13.79 -3.34
CA LEU A 78 15.17 -12.62 -2.46
C LEU A 78 15.01 -11.31 -3.23
N ALA A 79 15.67 -11.17 -4.39
CA ALA A 79 15.57 -9.99 -5.23
C ALA A 79 14.13 -9.77 -5.73
N THR A 80 13.43 -10.84 -6.09
CA THR A 80 12.02 -10.77 -6.52
C THR A 80 11.11 -10.33 -5.38
N SER A 81 11.30 -10.89 -4.18
CA SER A 81 10.59 -10.50 -2.96
C SER A 81 10.81 -9.01 -2.63
N ILE A 82 12.06 -8.53 -2.72
CA ILE A 82 12.37 -7.09 -2.59
C ILE A 82 11.60 -6.28 -3.65
N GLY A 83 11.69 -6.69 -4.92
CA GLY A 83 10.99 -6.02 -6.03
C GLY A 83 9.48 -5.89 -5.82
N ILE A 84 8.82 -6.94 -5.30
CA ILE A 84 7.39 -6.93 -4.99
C ILE A 84 7.06 -5.86 -3.95
N VAL A 85 7.78 -5.82 -2.82
CA VAL A 85 7.52 -4.82 -1.76
C VAL A 85 7.77 -3.41 -2.27
N PHE A 86 8.83 -3.18 -3.05
CA PHE A 86 9.10 -1.88 -3.65
C PHE A 86 8.00 -1.46 -4.63
N LEU A 87 7.53 -2.37 -5.47
CA LEU A 87 6.42 -2.12 -6.38
C LEU A 87 5.15 -1.77 -5.60
N GLN A 88 4.83 -2.54 -4.56
CA GLN A 88 3.67 -2.30 -3.71
C GLN A 88 3.74 -0.92 -3.04
N CYS A 89 4.87 -0.58 -2.42
CA CYS A 89 5.07 0.75 -1.84
C CYS A 89 4.95 1.84 -2.90
N PHE A 90 5.61 1.69 -4.05
CA PHE A 90 5.60 2.72 -5.10
C PHE A 90 4.19 2.97 -5.65
N VAL A 91 3.43 1.90 -5.92
CA VAL A 91 2.05 2.01 -6.41
C VAL A 91 1.12 2.54 -5.33
N ALA A 92 1.26 2.14 -4.06
CA ALA A 92 0.46 2.68 -2.97
C ALA A 92 0.67 4.19 -2.84
N VAL A 93 1.93 4.64 -2.87
CA VAL A 93 2.21 6.07 -2.76
C VAL A 93 1.77 6.81 -4.02
N GLY A 94 1.98 6.23 -5.20
CA GLY A 94 1.49 6.78 -6.46
C GLY A 94 -0.05 6.90 -6.50
N LEU A 95 -0.78 5.97 -5.89
CA LEU A 95 -2.24 6.07 -5.73
C LEU A 95 -2.61 7.22 -4.80
N ALA A 96 -1.96 7.33 -3.64
CA ALA A 96 -2.28 8.40 -2.70
C ALA A 96 -1.95 9.79 -3.27
N HIS A 97 -0.74 9.95 -3.81
CA HIS A 97 -0.26 11.23 -4.34
C HIS A 97 -0.79 11.56 -5.73
N GLY A 98 -1.01 10.57 -6.60
CA GLY A 98 -1.53 10.83 -7.94
C GLY A 98 -2.94 11.42 -7.92
N VAL A 99 -3.67 11.16 -6.84
CA VAL A 99 -5.00 11.71 -6.60
C VAL A 99 -4.90 13.13 -6.03
N THR A 100 -3.97 13.39 -5.09
CA THR A 100 -3.71 14.74 -4.55
C THR A 100 -3.05 15.69 -5.57
N PHE A 101 -2.15 15.17 -6.41
CA PHE A 101 -1.35 15.92 -7.38
C PHE A 101 -1.71 15.58 -8.83
N SER A 102 -2.99 15.40 -9.12
CA SER A 102 -3.43 15.12 -10.49
C SER A 102 -2.93 16.22 -11.43
N THR A 103 -2.13 15.87 -12.45
CA THR A 103 -1.59 16.83 -13.42
C THR A 103 -2.70 17.33 -14.32
N CYS A 104 -3.28 18.47 -13.97
CA CYS A 104 -4.42 19.03 -14.67
C CYS A 104 -4.09 19.75 -15.98
N SER A 105 -2.82 19.74 -16.39
CA SER A 105 -2.37 20.39 -17.63
C SER A 105 -2.82 19.68 -18.90
N GLU A 106 -3.13 18.37 -18.85
CA GLU A 106 -3.36 17.55 -20.06
C GLU A 106 -4.68 16.76 -20.11
N HIS A 107 -5.46 16.71 -19.03
CA HIS A 107 -6.66 15.85 -18.96
C HIS A 107 -7.94 16.62 -18.62
N SER A 108 -9.02 16.29 -19.35
CA SER A 108 -10.39 16.75 -19.10
C SER A 108 -10.98 16.28 -17.77
N ASP A 109 -10.27 15.41 -17.07
CA ASP A 109 -10.77 14.62 -15.95
C ASP A 109 -10.40 15.24 -14.59
N CYS A 110 -9.85 16.45 -14.57
CA CYS A 110 -9.59 17.11 -13.30
C CYS A 110 -10.87 17.42 -12.54
N SER A 111 -10.89 16.97 -11.30
CA SER A 111 -11.93 17.22 -10.32
C SER A 111 -12.15 18.72 -10.17
N ARG A 112 -13.40 19.16 -10.02
CA ARG A 112 -13.69 20.55 -9.64
C ARG A 112 -12.84 20.94 -8.42
N GLY A 113 -12.24 22.13 -8.43
CA GLY A 113 -11.44 22.68 -7.32
C GLY A 113 -9.94 22.35 -7.32
N THR A 114 -9.47 21.34 -8.05
CA THR A 114 -8.03 20.96 -8.04
C THR A 114 -7.11 22.00 -8.69
N PHE A 115 -7.64 22.91 -9.51
CA PHE A 115 -6.89 24.02 -10.09
C PHE A 115 -6.68 25.20 -9.13
N CYS A 116 -7.29 25.18 -7.94
CA CYS A 116 -7.55 26.37 -7.14
C CYS A 116 -7.01 26.22 -5.71
N GLU A 117 -5.81 25.63 -5.56
CA GLU A 117 -5.19 25.42 -4.26
C GLU A 117 -4.84 26.76 -3.60
N GLY A 118 -5.33 26.99 -2.38
CA GLY A 118 -5.06 28.23 -1.63
C GLY A 118 -5.61 29.52 -2.25
N GLY A 119 -6.59 29.45 -3.16
CA GLY A 119 -7.11 30.66 -3.81
C GLY A 119 -6.35 31.09 -5.06
N MET A 120 -5.39 30.28 -5.53
CA MET A 120 -4.51 30.61 -6.64
C MET A 120 -4.52 29.49 -7.67
N CYS A 121 -4.56 29.85 -8.95
CA CYS A 121 -4.27 28.92 -10.04
C CYS A 121 -2.76 28.89 -10.25
N GLU A 122 -2.14 27.71 -10.13
CA GLU A 122 -0.68 27.54 -10.18
C GLU A 122 -0.06 27.95 -11.54
N TRP A 123 -0.87 27.99 -12.59
CA TRP A 123 -0.46 28.52 -13.91
C TRP A 123 -0.58 30.05 -14.03
N CYS A 124 -1.19 30.72 -13.04
CA CYS A 124 -1.32 32.16 -12.98
C CYS A 124 -0.20 32.84 -12.19
N TYR A 125 0.96 32.18 -12.01
CA TYR A 125 2.15 32.67 -11.29
C TYR A 125 2.88 33.87 -11.96
N GLY A 126 2.13 34.78 -12.57
CA GLY A 126 2.48 36.20 -12.65
C GLY A 126 2.21 36.90 -11.31
N PRO A 127 2.75 38.12 -11.09
CA PRO A 127 2.65 38.82 -9.82
C PRO A 127 1.19 38.99 -9.40
N LEU A 128 0.80 38.33 -8.30
CA LEU A 128 -0.46 38.42 -7.56
C LEU A 128 -1.56 39.24 -8.25
N ARG A 129 -2.41 38.57 -9.02
CA ARG A 129 -3.80 39.02 -9.16
C ARG A 129 -4.69 38.04 -8.41
N PRO A 130 -5.45 38.52 -7.41
CA PRO A 130 -6.45 37.70 -6.73
C PRO A 130 -7.47 37.33 -7.80
N CYS A 131 -7.34 36.13 -8.34
CA CYS A 131 -8.35 35.56 -9.20
C CYS A 131 -9.58 35.46 -8.31
N CYS A 132 -10.53 36.38 -8.54
CA CYS A 132 -11.89 36.36 -8.02
C CYS A 132 -12.18 37.09 -6.71
N GLN A 133 -11.68 38.32 -6.57
CA GLN A 133 -12.43 39.29 -5.78
C GLN A 133 -13.18 40.27 -6.68
N THR A 134 -14.50 40.02 -6.74
CA THR A 134 -15.60 40.91 -7.15
C THR A 134 -15.86 41.07 -8.65
N ASN A 135 -16.96 40.46 -9.13
CA ASN A 135 -17.85 40.95 -10.19
C ASN A 135 -17.25 41.60 -11.45
N SER A 136 -16.08 41.16 -11.92
CA SER A 136 -15.43 41.70 -13.11
C SER A 136 -15.50 40.69 -14.27
N THR A 137 -16.60 40.74 -15.02
CA THR A 137 -16.66 40.22 -16.39
C THR A 137 -15.93 41.13 -17.40
N ASP A 138 -15.20 42.15 -16.94
CA ASP A 138 -14.59 43.19 -17.79
C ASP A 138 -13.04 43.22 -17.79
N THR A 139 -12.34 42.31 -17.10
CA THR A 139 -10.85 42.34 -17.06
C THR A 139 -10.16 40.98 -17.11
N CYS A 140 -10.73 40.02 -17.85
CA CYS A 140 -9.90 39.17 -18.72
C CYS A 140 -9.61 39.96 -19.99
N VAL A 141 -8.88 41.07 -19.86
CA VAL A 141 -8.24 41.70 -21.00
C VAL A 141 -6.89 41.01 -21.08
N LEU A 142 -6.81 40.07 -22.02
CA LEU A 142 -5.56 39.58 -22.60
C LEU A 142 -4.68 40.81 -22.85
N ASP A 143 -3.40 40.71 -22.52
CA ASP A 143 -2.46 41.77 -22.83
C ASP A 143 -2.38 41.88 -24.36
N GLU A 144 -3.22 42.72 -24.94
CA GLU A 144 -3.35 43.00 -26.38
C GLU A 144 -2.14 43.79 -26.90
N LYS A 145 -0.95 43.54 -26.34
CA LYS A 145 0.30 44.21 -26.67
C LYS A 145 1.45 43.23 -26.78
N GLN A 146 1.24 42.15 -27.52
CA GLN A 146 2.30 41.56 -28.33
C GLN A 146 1.77 41.14 -29.70
N THR A 147 1.21 42.11 -30.43
CA THR A 147 1.28 42.07 -31.89
C THR A 147 2.74 42.26 -32.31
N THR A 148 3.51 41.19 -32.32
CA THR A 148 4.64 41.08 -33.24
C THR A 148 4.02 40.88 -34.62
N GLU A 149 4.13 41.91 -35.47
CA GLU A 149 3.54 41.97 -36.82
C GLU A 149 4.10 40.93 -37.81
N GLU A 150 4.92 39.97 -37.38
CA GLU A 150 5.53 38.98 -38.26
C GLU A 150 5.26 37.54 -37.79
N GLY A 151 4.02 37.10 -38.00
CA GLY A 151 3.78 35.86 -38.76
C GLY A 151 4.06 34.50 -38.10
N GLY A 152 3.71 34.31 -36.82
CA GLY A 152 3.77 32.99 -36.17
C GLY A 152 2.63 32.76 -35.17
N PHE A 153 1.38 32.70 -35.63
CA PHE A 153 0.18 32.76 -34.78
C PHE A 153 -0.60 31.43 -34.72
N SER A 154 -0.10 30.42 -34.00
CA SER A 154 -0.93 29.22 -33.74
C SER A 154 -0.81 28.59 -32.36
N ASP A 155 0.29 28.76 -31.62
CA ASP A 155 0.47 28.06 -30.35
C ASP A 155 0.17 28.93 -29.12
N GLU A 156 0.53 30.23 -29.12
CA GLU A 156 0.29 31.13 -27.99
C GLU A 156 -1.20 31.37 -27.71
N LEU A 157 -2.01 31.60 -28.75
CA LEU A 157 -3.46 31.79 -28.59
C LEU A 157 -4.17 30.53 -28.06
N ARG A 158 -3.63 29.33 -28.37
CA ARG A 158 -4.18 28.06 -27.88
C ARG A 158 -3.90 27.89 -26.39
N GLU A 159 -2.71 28.29 -25.95
CA GLU A 159 -2.32 28.26 -24.55
C GLU A 159 -3.14 29.23 -23.69
N GLU A 160 -3.38 30.44 -24.21
CA GLU A 160 -4.15 31.47 -23.51
C GLU A 160 -5.62 31.09 -23.28
N LYS A 161 -6.28 30.54 -24.32
CA LYS A 161 -7.65 30.03 -24.21
C LYS A 161 -7.78 28.87 -23.22
N ASN A 162 -6.75 28.02 -23.13
CA ASN A 162 -6.73 26.94 -22.15
C ASN A 162 -6.61 27.48 -20.72
N ARG A 163 -5.84 28.57 -20.50
CA ARG A 163 -5.72 29.21 -19.19
C ARG A 163 -7.03 29.84 -18.72
N GLU A 164 -7.74 30.56 -19.58
CA GLU A 164 -9.05 31.13 -19.24
C GLU A 164 -10.06 30.04 -18.87
N ALA A 165 -10.06 28.91 -19.60
CA ALA A 165 -10.93 27.78 -19.29
C ALA A 165 -10.62 27.16 -17.92
N MET A 166 -9.34 27.09 -17.53
CA MET A 166 -8.91 26.61 -16.21
C MET A 166 -9.32 27.58 -15.09
N CYS A 167 -9.13 28.89 -15.27
CA CYS A 167 -9.59 29.89 -14.31
C CYS A 167 -11.13 29.92 -14.19
N ALA A 168 -11.84 29.76 -15.31
CA ALA A 168 -13.29 29.65 -15.32
C ALA A 168 -13.78 28.43 -14.53
N ALA A 169 -13.05 27.32 -14.52
CA ALA A 169 -13.37 26.14 -13.73
C ALA A 169 -13.30 26.38 -12.20
N CYS A 170 -12.50 27.34 -11.75
CA CYS A 170 -12.46 27.80 -10.35
C CYS A 170 -13.63 28.72 -9.99
N THR A 171 -14.31 29.30 -10.97
CA THR A 171 -15.44 30.22 -10.76
C THR A 171 -16.76 29.54 -11.02
N THR A 172 -17.60 29.51 -9.99
CA THR A 172 -18.91 28.86 -10.04
C THR A 172 -19.99 29.89 -9.76
N SER A 173 -21.26 29.49 -9.81
CA SER A 173 -22.36 30.38 -9.44
C SER A 173 -22.28 30.86 -7.99
N LYS A 174 -21.50 30.20 -7.12
CA LYS A 174 -21.26 30.59 -5.72
C LYS A 174 -20.08 31.57 -5.56
N GLY A 175 -19.35 31.86 -6.64
CA GLY A 175 -18.10 32.60 -6.61
C GLY A 175 -16.89 31.67 -6.80
N PHE A 176 -15.74 32.08 -6.28
CA PHE A 176 -14.53 31.27 -6.32
C PHE A 176 -14.61 30.14 -5.30
N GLU A 177 -14.37 28.91 -5.74
CA GLU A 177 -14.29 27.74 -4.87
C GLU A 177 -12.85 27.26 -4.81
N THR A 178 -12.30 27.17 -3.60
CA THR A 178 -11.02 26.52 -3.35
C THR A 178 -11.16 25.00 -3.41
N LEU A 179 -10.04 24.26 -3.50
CA LEU A 179 -10.06 22.79 -3.34
C LEU A 179 -10.78 22.37 -2.05
N GLN A 180 -10.53 23.11 -0.97
CA GLN A 180 -11.13 22.87 0.34
C GLN A 180 -12.65 23.04 0.33
N ASP A 181 -13.16 24.06 -0.35
CA ASP A 181 -14.60 24.27 -0.51
C ASP A 181 -15.24 23.11 -1.28
N VAL A 182 -14.57 22.63 -2.33
CA VAL A 182 -15.10 21.53 -3.13
C VAL A 182 -15.07 20.20 -2.38
N VAL A 183 -13.98 19.90 -1.65
CA VAL A 183 -13.90 18.70 -0.82
C VAL A 183 -14.96 18.74 0.28
N LYS A 184 -15.13 19.90 0.94
CA LYS A 184 -16.20 20.10 1.91
C LYS A 184 -17.59 19.86 1.31
N ASP A 185 -17.90 20.48 0.17
CA ASP A 185 -19.16 20.26 -0.54
C ASP A 185 -19.36 18.77 -0.91
N ARG A 186 -18.29 18.06 -1.32
CA ARG A 186 -18.32 16.61 -1.60
C ARG A 186 -18.64 15.80 -0.35
N MET A 187 -17.96 16.07 0.77
CA MET A 187 -18.17 15.37 2.03
C MET A 187 -19.56 15.64 2.61
N GLU A 188 -20.04 16.87 2.56
CA GLU A 188 -21.40 17.25 2.99
C GLU A 188 -22.48 16.62 2.08
N SER A 189 -22.15 16.34 0.82
CA SER A 189 -23.06 15.68 -0.11
C SER A 189 -23.15 14.16 0.06
N MET A 190 -22.26 13.54 0.84
CA MET A 190 -22.29 12.09 1.09
C MET A 190 -23.58 11.70 1.83
N MET A 191 -24.34 10.81 1.22
CA MET A 191 -25.54 10.26 1.84
C MET A 191 -25.14 9.29 2.97
N LEU A 192 -26.06 8.98 3.89
CA LEU A 192 -25.82 7.97 4.93
C LEU A 192 -25.34 6.63 4.34
N GLN A 193 -25.81 6.27 3.13
CA GLN A 193 -25.38 5.07 2.42
C GLN A 193 -23.90 5.10 2.02
N ASP A 194 -23.37 6.27 1.64
CA ASP A 194 -21.96 6.47 1.32
C ASP A 194 -21.08 6.28 2.57
N TRP A 195 -21.50 6.87 3.71
CA TRP A 195 -20.83 6.70 5.00
C TRP A 195 -20.82 5.25 5.50
N LEU A 196 -21.96 4.56 5.39
CA LEU A 196 -22.04 3.14 5.72
C LEU A 196 -21.16 2.29 4.79
N THR A 197 -21.10 2.63 3.51
CA THR A 197 -20.21 1.98 2.54
C THR A 197 -18.74 2.19 2.91
N LEU A 198 -18.34 3.42 3.24
CA LEU A 198 -16.98 3.73 3.69
C LEU A 198 -16.60 2.95 4.95
N PHE A 199 -17.51 2.88 5.93
CA PHE A 199 -17.31 2.10 7.15
C PHE A 199 -17.15 0.59 6.84
N LEU A 200 -18.02 0.03 5.99
CA LEU A 200 -17.93 -1.39 5.62
C LEU A 200 -16.68 -1.70 4.77
N ALA A 201 -16.33 -0.82 3.83
CA ALA A 201 -15.13 -0.96 3.00
C ALA A 201 -13.86 -0.92 3.87
N SER A 202 -13.77 0.05 4.78
CA SER A 202 -12.62 0.14 5.71
C SER A 202 -12.57 -1.03 6.70
N LEU A 203 -13.70 -1.43 7.29
CA LEU A 203 -13.78 -2.51 8.28
C LEU A 203 -13.57 -3.90 7.69
N VAL A 204 -14.32 -4.24 6.64
CA VAL A 204 -14.36 -5.61 6.11
C VAL A 204 -13.25 -5.82 5.10
N VAL A 205 -12.93 -4.81 4.29
CA VAL A 205 -12.05 -5.02 3.16
C VAL A 205 -10.64 -4.57 3.49
N VAL A 206 -10.45 -3.29 3.79
CA VAL A 206 -9.11 -2.73 4.05
C VAL A 206 -8.51 -3.36 5.30
N ALA A 207 -9.25 -3.42 6.42
CA ALA A 207 -8.67 -3.92 7.67
C ALA A 207 -8.32 -5.41 7.62
N PHE A 208 -9.11 -6.26 6.94
CA PHE A 208 -8.78 -7.68 6.80
C PHE A 208 -7.65 -7.93 5.81
N ALA A 209 -7.58 -7.18 4.71
CA ALA A 209 -6.47 -7.29 3.76
C ALA A 209 -5.16 -6.82 4.38
N VAL A 210 -5.17 -5.68 5.10
CA VAL A 210 -4.02 -5.20 5.88
C VAL A 210 -3.65 -6.20 6.97
N PHE A 211 -4.63 -6.82 7.64
CA PHE A 211 -4.35 -7.86 8.62
C PHE A 211 -3.71 -9.11 7.99
N ALA A 212 -4.17 -9.55 6.82
CA ALA A 212 -3.56 -10.68 6.10
C ALA A 212 -2.09 -10.39 5.79
N GLU A 213 -1.80 -9.18 5.32
CA GLU A 213 -0.44 -8.71 5.07
C GLU A 213 0.44 -8.70 6.35
N ILE A 214 -0.10 -8.18 7.46
CA ILE A 214 0.59 -8.20 8.77
C ILE A 214 0.83 -9.63 9.25
N ARG A 215 -0.17 -10.50 9.13
CA ARG A 215 -0.06 -11.91 9.53
C ARG A 215 1.05 -12.59 8.75
N ASP A 216 1.18 -12.31 7.46
CA ASP A 216 2.21 -12.90 6.62
C ASP A 216 3.62 -12.41 7.02
N CYS A 217 3.77 -11.12 7.35
CA CYS A 217 4.99 -10.59 7.97
C CYS A 217 5.33 -11.29 9.30
N MET A 218 4.34 -11.48 10.19
CA MET A 218 4.53 -12.19 11.46
C MET A 218 4.96 -13.65 11.25
N LEU A 219 4.36 -14.35 10.30
CA LEU A 219 4.73 -15.72 9.95
C LEU A 219 6.18 -15.80 9.42
N CYS A 220 6.59 -14.82 8.60
CA CYS A 220 7.97 -14.69 8.16
C CYS A 220 8.95 -14.48 9.33
N GLU A 221 8.61 -13.66 10.32
CA GLU A 221 9.44 -13.45 11.51
C GLU A 221 9.54 -14.71 12.39
N ILE A 222 8.42 -15.42 12.58
CA ILE A 222 8.38 -16.68 13.34
C ILE A 222 9.25 -17.73 12.65
N ALA A 223 9.13 -17.87 11.32
CA ALA A 223 9.95 -18.78 10.53
C ALA A 223 11.44 -18.44 10.66
N LEU A 224 11.81 -17.16 10.52
CA LEU A 224 13.20 -16.72 10.65
C LEU A 224 13.76 -16.97 12.06
N ARG A 225 12.94 -16.76 13.11
CA ARG A 225 13.29 -17.01 14.51
C ARG A 225 13.54 -18.51 14.75
N GLU A 226 12.66 -19.38 14.26
CA GLU A 226 12.82 -20.83 14.41
C GLU A 226 14.02 -21.36 13.65
N ILE A 227 14.24 -20.90 12.41
CA ILE A 227 15.43 -21.28 11.65
C ILE A 227 16.70 -20.82 12.37
N SER A 228 16.70 -19.60 12.92
CA SER A 228 17.86 -19.06 13.66
C SER A 228 18.17 -19.81 14.96
N LYS A 229 17.20 -20.54 15.55
CA LYS A 229 17.45 -21.42 16.69
C LYS A 229 18.10 -22.73 16.27
N ARG A 230 17.71 -23.28 15.11
CA ARG A 230 18.17 -24.59 14.63
C ARG A 230 19.55 -24.52 13.97
N ARG A 231 19.91 -23.37 13.40
CA ARG A 231 21.16 -23.19 12.66
C ARG A 231 21.57 -21.73 12.58
N GLU A 232 22.85 -21.52 12.28
CA GLU A 232 23.37 -20.18 12.04
C GLU A 232 22.83 -19.63 10.71
N VAL A 233 22.14 -18.49 10.77
CA VAL A 233 21.64 -17.79 9.58
C VAL A 233 22.61 -16.65 9.27
N PRO A 234 23.10 -16.53 8.03
CA PRO A 234 23.97 -15.42 7.66
C PRO A 234 23.31 -14.07 7.99
N ARG A 235 24.06 -13.15 8.59
CA ARG A 235 23.54 -11.85 9.03
C ARG A 235 22.85 -11.07 7.93
N GLY A 236 23.39 -11.10 6.71
CA GLY A 236 22.80 -10.43 5.55
C GLY A 236 21.38 -10.88 5.24
N TRP A 237 21.07 -12.17 5.42
CA TRP A 237 19.71 -12.70 5.22
C TRP A 237 18.75 -12.23 6.32
N ARG A 238 19.22 -12.19 7.58
CA ARG A 238 18.41 -11.64 8.69
C ARG A 238 18.07 -10.18 8.43
N TYR A 239 19.06 -9.38 8.05
CA TYR A 239 18.84 -7.96 7.75
C TYR A 239 17.91 -7.77 6.55
N ALA A 240 18.07 -8.55 5.48
CA ALA A 240 17.21 -8.42 4.31
C ALA A 240 15.74 -8.76 4.63
N ILE A 241 15.48 -9.89 5.30
CA ILE A 241 14.11 -10.30 5.65
C ILE A 241 13.48 -9.35 6.67
N ASN A 242 14.22 -8.95 7.70
CA ASN A 242 13.74 -7.98 8.69
C ASN A 242 13.46 -6.62 8.04
N GLY A 243 14.34 -6.15 7.16
CA GLY A 243 14.15 -4.91 6.42
C GLY A 243 12.94 -4.94 5.50
N LEU A 244 12.65 -6.09 4.87
CA LEU A 244 11.45 -6.28 4.06
C LEU A 244 10.18 -6.22 4.89
N ASN A 245 10.13 -6.98 6.00
CA ASN A 245 8.98 -6.92 6.91
C ASN A 245 8.78 -5.50 7.45
N TYR A 246 9.87 -4.81 7.78
CA TYR A 246 9.83 -3.43 8.24
C TYR A 246 9.28 -2.48 7.17
N ALA A 247 9.73 -2.60 5.92
CA ALA A 247 9.21 -1.82 4.80
C ALA A 247 7.71 -2.08 4.59
N ARG A 248 7.24 -3.32 4.75
CA ARG A 248 5.80 -3.64 4.69
C ARG A 248 5.04 -2.93 5.83
N TYR A 249 5.50 -3.05 7.07
CA TYR A 249 4.82 -2.42 8.22
C TYR A 249 4.79 -0.90 8.19
N ILE A 250 5.92 -0.28 7.84
CA ILE A 250 6.12 1.16 7.99
C ILE A 250 5.88 1.89 6.69
N CYS A 251 6.25 1.35 5.53
CA CYS A 251 6.02 2.03 4.27
C CYS A 251 4.69 1.59 3.66
N LEU A 252 4.48 0.30 3.39
CA LEU A 252 3.30 -0.15 2.64
C LEU A 252 1.99 0.14 3.39
N LEU A 253 1.84 -0.35 4.62
CA LEU A 253 0.55 -0.27 5.32
C LEU A 253 0.04 1.17 5.56
N PRO A 254 0.86 2.12 6.05
CA PRO A 254 0.42 3.50 6.19
C PRO A 254 0.04 4.15 4.86
N ASN A 255 0.75 3.83 3.77
CA ASN A 255 0.40 4.36 2.45
C ASN A 255 -0.88 3.77 1.88
N ILE A 256 -1.21 2.51 2.17
CA ILE A 256 -2.52 1.93 1.84
C ILE A 256 -3.63 2.71 2.55
N ILE A 257 -3.47 2.95 3.86
CA ILE A 257 -4.47 3.68 4.64
C ILE A 257 -4.57 5.13 4.14
N TYR A 258 -3.44 5.78 3.88
CA TYR A 258 -3.38 7.12 3.30
C TYR A 258 -4.06 7.17 1.93
N SER A 259 -3.83 6.19 1.05
CA SER A 259 -4.48 6.09 -0.26
C SER A 259 -5.99 6.03 -0.13
N VAL A 260 -6.51 5.21 0.78
CA VAL A 260 -7.97 5.11 1.01
C VAL A 260 -8.54 6.46 1.47
N MET A 261 -7.85 7.14 2.38
CA MET A 261 -8.28 8.44 2.90
C MET A 261 -8.22 9.51 1.81
N ALA A 262 -7.11 9.60 1.07
CA ALA A 262 -6.92 10.54 -0.03
C ALA A 262 -7.92 10.32 -1.17
N LEU A 263 -8.19 9.06 -1.54
CA LEU A 263 -9.18 8.71 -2.57
C LEU A 263 -10.59 9.12 -2.18
N VAL A 264 -10.97 8.95 -0.90
CA VAL A 264 -12.29 9.40 -0.41
C VAL A 264 -12.35 10.93 -0.40
N TYR A 265 -11.27 11.54 0.06
CA TYR A 265 -11.15 12.99 0.25
C TYR A 265 -11.23 13.73 -1.09
N GLU A 266 -10.41 13.32 -2.06
CA GLU A 266 -10.28 13.98 -3.36
C GLU A 266 -11.36 13.52 -4.35
N ASP A 267 -11.53 12.23 -4.61
CA ASP A 267 -12.49 11.77 -5.64
C ASP A 267 -13.95 11.76 -5.15
N GLY A 268 -14.15 11.99 -3.86
CA GLY A 268 -15.43 11.99 -3.20
C GLY A 268 -15.94 10.60 -2.80
N GLY A 269 -16.83 10.58 -1.83
CA GLY A 269 -17.27 9.34 -1.18
C GLY A 269 -18.43 8.60 -1.84
N ARG A 270 -18.71 8.77 -3.14
CA ARG A 270 -19.84 8.03 -3.75
C ARG A 270 -19.55 6.53 -3.73
N VAL A 271 -20.55 5.72 -3.35
CA VAL A 271 -20.46 4.24 -3.25
C VAL A 271 -19.66 3.59 -4.40
N LYS A 272 -19.92 3.97 -5.66
CA LYS A 272 -19.24 3.38 -6.83
C LYS A 272 -17.72 3.57 -6.78
N TYR A 273 -17.25 4.79 -6.53
CA TYR A 273 -15.82 5.08 -6.49
C TYR A 273 -15.18 4.44 -5.26
N LEU A 274 -15.84 4.48 -4.09
CA LEU A 274 -15.38 3.78 -2.90
C LEU A 274 -15.12 2.29 -3.16
N CYS A 275 -16.06 1.60 -3.81
CA CYS A 275 -15.91 0.18 -4.13
C CYS A 275 -14.75 -0.07 -5.10
N LEU A 276 -14.62 0.73 -6.16
CA LEU A 276 -13.52 0.57 -7.14
C LEU A 276 -12.15 0.85 -6.52
N ASN A 277 -12.05 1.92 -5.72
CA ASN A 277 -10.84 2.30 -4.99
C ASN A 277 -10.43 1.20 -4.00
N THR A 278 -11.41 0.61 -3.32
CA THR A 278 -11.19 -0.54 -2.43
C THR A 278 -10.65 -1.76 -3.21
N VAL A 279 -11.21 -2.06 -4.39
CA VAL A 279 -10.73 -3.15 -5.24
C VAL A 279 -9.29 -2.90 -5.72
N ALA A 280 -8.94 -1.66 -6.06
CA ALA A 280 -7.57 -1.30 -6.43
C ALA A 280 -6.57 -1.53 -5.28
N VAL A 281 -6.96 -1.13 -4.06
CA VAL A 281 -6.17 -1.38 -2.84
C VAL A 281 -6.01 -2.88 -2.57
N LEU A 282 -7.08 -3.66 -2.70
CA LEU A 282 -7.02 -5.12 -2.56
C LEU A 282 -6.07 -5.75 -3.58
N PHE A 283 -6.18 -5.34 -4.85
CA PHE A 283 -5.33 -5.85 -5.91
C PHE A 283 -3.85 -5.65 -5.57
N LEU A 284 -3.50 -4.50 -5.00
CA LEU A 284 -2.14 -4.18 -4.59
C LEU A 284 -1.62 -5.09 -3.47
N LEU A 285 -2.46 -5.38 -2.47
CA LEU A 285 -2.10 -6.28 -1.37
C LEU A 285 -2.01 -7.74 -1.83
N GLU A 286 -2.79 -8.15 -2.83
CA GLU A 286 -2.77 -9.51 -3.39
C GLU A 286 -1.60 -9.76 -4.35
N VAL A 287 -0.79 -8.76 -4.74
CA VAL A 287 0.35 -8.94 -5.65
C VAL A 287 1.32 -10.01 -5.16
N ASP A 288 1.59 -10.09 -3.85
CA ASP A 288 2.47 -11.09 -3.24
C ASP A 288 1.91 -12.52 -3.41
N ASN A 289 0.60 -12.69 -3.19
CA ASN A 289 -0.09 -13.96 -3.34
C ASN A 289 -0.19 -14.37 -4.82
N LEU A 290 -0.44 -13.43 -5.73
CA LEU A 290 -0.44 -13.67 -7.17
C LEU A 290 0.95 -14.08 -7.67
N ALA A 291 2.01 -13.45 -7.16
CA ALA A 291 3.38 -13.83 -7.48
C ALA A 291 3.71 -15.25 -6.98
N PHE A 292 3.17 -15.65 -5.83
CA PHE A 292 3.28 -17.03 -5.36
C PHE A 292 2.51 -18.02 -6.24
N LEU A 293 1.23 -17.73 -6.53
CA LEU A 293 0.34 -18.62 -7.26
C LEU A 293 0.74 -18.80 -8.72
N HIS A 294 1.14 -17.71 -9.38
CA HIS A 294 1.40 -17.68 -10.83
C HIS A 294 2.87 -17.46 -11.20
N GLY A 295 3.66 -16.83 -10.33
CA GLY A 295 5.07 -16.56 -10.58
C GLY A 295 6.00 -17.75 -10.28
N LEU A 296 5.54 -18.71 -9.48
CA LEU A 296 6.30 -19.93 -9.18
C LEU A 296 5.75 -21.13 -9.96
N GLY A 297 6.65 -21.96 -10.49
CA GLY A 297 6.25 -23.22 -11.11
C GLY A 297 5.59 -24.16 -10.10
N GLU A 298 4.58 -24.92 -10.53
CA GLU A 298 3.74 -25.78 -9.68
C GLU A 298 4.56 -26.69 -8.75
N ARG A 299 5.63 -27.32 -9.26
CA ARG A 299 6.53 -28.15 -8.43
C ARG A 299 7.16 -27.39 -7.27
N THR A 300 7.56 -26.13 -7.49
CA THR A 300 8.17 -25.27 -6.48
C THR A 300 7.14 -24.87 -5.42
N ARG A 301 5.93 -24.56 -5.87
CA ARG A 301 4.81 -24.18 -5.01
C ARG A 301 4.41 -25.35 -4.09
N MET A 302 4.15 -26.52 -4.67
CA MET A 302 3.82 -27.75 -3.94
C MET A 302 4.90 -28.13 -2.92
N GLU A 303 6.18 -27.99 -3.29
CA GLU A 303 7.28 -28.27 -2.38
C GLU A 303 7.36 -27.27 -1.22
N ALA A 304 7.13 -25.98 -1.48
CA ALA A 304 7.04 -24.96 -0.44
C ALA A 304 5.86 -25.24 0.51
N GLU A 305 4.68 -25.55 -0.03
CA GLU A 305 3.47 -25.92 0.73
C GLU A 305 3.72 -27.14 1.63
N GLN A 306 4.29 -28.20 1.07
CA GLN A 306 4.59 -29.42 1.81
C GLN A 306 5.56 -29.17 2.99
N HIS A 307 6.54 -28.29 2.82
CA HIS A 307 7.56 -28.05 3.83
C HIS A 307 7.24 -26.92 4.80
N ALA A 308 6.34 -26.00 4.44
CA ALA A 308 5.82 -24.98 5.36
C ALA A 308 5.26 -25.61 6.64
N HIS A 309 4.62 -26.79 6.51
CA HIS A 309 4.09 -27.56 7.65
C HIS A 309 5.16 -28.11 8.61
N SER A 310 6.40 -28.30 8.13
CA SER A 310 7.48 -28.96 8.88
C SER A 310 8.41 -27.98 9.62
N GLY A 311 8.48 -26.73 9.16
CA GLY A 311 9.53 -25.78 9.56
C GLY A 311 9.22 -24.97 10.82
N ALA A 312 8.11 -24.24 10.82
CA ALA A 312 7.79 -23.26 11.84
C ALA A 312 6.60 -23.73 12.70
N ARG A 313 6.88 -24.10 13.95
CA ARG A 313 5.82 -24.37 14.93
C ARG A 313 5.33 -23.04 15.48
N VAL A 314 4.22 -22.54 14.94
CA VAL A 314 3.49 -21.40 15.53
C VAL A 314 3.09 -21.79 16.96
N THR A 315 3.53 -21.01 17.94
CA THR A 315 3.22 -21.26 19.35
C THR A 315 1.85 -20.69 19.72
N GLU A 316 1.27 -21.12 20.85
CA GLU A 316 0.02 -20.55 21.36
C GLU A 316 0.15 -19.04 21.63
N ASP A 317 1.31 -18.61 22.14
CA ASP A 317 1.62 -17.20 22.36
C ASP A 317 1.61 -16.40 21.03
N ASP A 318 2.10 -17.01 19.93
CA ASP A 318 2.07 -16.38 18.61
C ASP A 318 0.64 -16.27 18.07
N LEU A 319 -0.20 -17.29 18.26
CA LEU A 319 -1.61 -17.27 17.88
C LEU A 319 -2.38 -16.21 18.67
N GLN A 320 -2.12 -16.11 19.98
CA GLN A 320 -2.71 -15.08 20.83
C GLN A 320 -2.28 -13.69 20.35
N LEU A 321 -1.00 -13.49 20.04
CA LEU A 321 -0.50 -12.23 19.49
C LEU A 321 -1.18 -11.88 18.16
N MET A 322 -1.31 -12.84 17.23
CA MET A 322 -2.02 -12.63 15.96
C MET A 322 -3.48 -12.24 16.19
N GLY A 323 -4.16 -12.86 17.16
CA GLY A 323 -5.53 -12.51 17.54
C GLY A 323 -5.67 -11.08 18.06
N VAL A 324 -4.75 -10.63 18.92
CA VAL A 324 -4.73 -9.25 19.44
C VAL A 324 -4.44 -8.27 18.31
N VAL A 325 -3.45 -8.55 17.46
CA VAL A 325 -3.09 -7.71 16.31
C VAL A 325 -4.27 -7.59 15.33
N LYS A 326 -4.99 -8.68 15.07
CA LYS A 326 -6.22 -8.67 14.27
C LYS A 326 -7.25 -7.70 14.83
N LEU A 327 -7.53 -7.81 16.14
CA LEU A 327 -8.49 -6.95 16.82
C LEU A 327 -8.08 -5.47 16.72
N VAL A 328 -6.80 -5.17 16.91
CA VAL A 328 -6.25 -3.81 16.77
C VAL A 328 -6.47 -3.28 15.35
N CYS A 329 -6.18 -4.07 14.31
CA CYS A 329 -6.37 -3.64 12.93
C CYS A 329 -7.85 -3.39 12.60
N VAL A 330 -8.71 -4.35 12.96
CA VAL A 330 -10.17 -4.28 12.70
C VAL A 330 -10.81 -3.08 13.38
N ILE A 331 -10.32 -2.65 14.55
CA ILE A 331 -10.87 -1.48 15.26
C ILE A 331 -10.20 -0.19 14.78
N LEU A 332 -8.87 -0.16 14.71
CA LEU A 332 -8.14 1.09 14.56
C LEU A 332 -8.14 1.59 13.12
N ILE A 333 -8.12 0.71 12.11
CA ILE A 333 -8.11 1.12 10.70
C ILE A 333 -9.39 1.88 10.32
N PRO A 334 -10.61 1.38 10.59
CA PRO A 334 -11.84 2.12 10.29
C PRO A 334 -11.93 3.43 11.06
N CYS A 335 -11.52 3.42 12.34
CA CYS A 335 -11.46 4.65 13.15
C CYS A 335 -10.52 5.68 12.54
N THR A 336 -9.32 5.30 12.13
CA THR A 336 -8.35 6.18 11.48
C THR A 336 -8.89 6.75 10.16
N VAL A 337 -9.48 5.90 9.31
CA VAL A 337 -10.05 6.32 8.03
C VAL A 337 -11.19 7.32 8.25
N LEU A 338 -12.15 7.00 9.13
CA LEU A 338 -13.25 7.90 9.45
C LEU A 338 -12.77 9.21 10.08
N VAL A 339 -11.82 9.16 11.02
CA VAL A 339 -11.29 10.36 11.68
C VAL A 339 -10.61 11.28 10.68
N GLY A 340 -9.76 10.78 9.77
CA GLY A 340 -9.13 11.68 8.83
C GLY A 340 -10.05 12.15 7.71
N VAL A 341 -11.04 11.36 7.27
CA VAL A 341 -12.07 11.85 6.34
C VAL A 341 -12.94 12.93 7.00
N CYS A 342 -13.33 12.75 8.27
CA CYS A 342 -14.07 13.75 9.05
C CYS A 342 -13.22 14.92 9.53
N GLY A 343 -11.88 14.82 9.48
CA GLY A 343 -10.95 15.82 10.00
C GLY A 343 -11.13 17.20 9.37
N HIS A 344 -11.58 17.25 8.12
CA HIS A 344 -11.90 18.51 7.41
C HIS A 344 -12.96 19.35 8.14
N SER A 345 -13.90 18.71 8.85
CA SER A 345 -14.94 19.43 9.60
C SER A 345 -14.39 20.05 10.88
N TRP A 346 -13.23 19.59 11.38
CA TRP A 346 -12.62 20.07 12.61
C TRP A 346 -11.57 21.15 12.37
N VAL A 347 -10.76 21.00 11.32
CA VAL A 347 -9.72 21.96 10.93
C VAL A 347 -9.81 22.21 9.42
N PRO A 348 -10.72 23.10 9.00
CA PRO A 348 -10.98 23.36 7.58
C PRO A 348 -9.79 24.01 6.86
N ASP A 349 -8.91 24.69 7.61
CA ASP A 349 -7.76 25.39 7.03
C ASP A 349 -6.59 24.45 6.69
N GLU A 350 -6.49 23.30 7.36
CA GLU A 350 -5.39 22.32 7.22
C GLU A 350 -5.86 20.86 7.41
N PRO A 351 -6.77 20.34 6.57
CA PRO A 351 -7.27 18.97 6.72
C PRO A 351 -6.19 17.90 6.52
N ASP A 352 -5.19 18.17 5.70
CA ASP A 352 -4.09 17.23 5.44
C ASP A 352 -3.31 16.90 6.72
N THR A 353 -3.23 17.85 7.66
CA THR A 353 -2.58 17.65 8.95
C THR A 353 -3.21 16.48 9.72
N PHE A 354 -4.54 16.30 9.65
CA PHE A 354 -5.21 15.16 10.27
C PHE A 354 -4.91 13.86 9.53
N ILE A 355 -4.99 13.88 8.20
CA ILE A 355 -4.70 12.68 7.42
C ILE A 355 -3.28 12.19 7.73
N ILE A 356 -2.29 13.10 7.67
CA ILE A 356 -0.87 12.84 7.93
C ILE A 356 -0.61 12.33 9.35
N ALA A 357 -1.28 12.90 10.35
CA ALA A 357 -1.08 12.49 11.74
C ALA A 357 -1.70 11.10 12.04
N PHE A 358 -2.81 10.74 11.40
CA PHE A 358 -3.60 9.57 11.80
C PHE A 358 -3.36 8.31 10.97
N PHE A 359 -3.03 8.40 9.68
CA PHE A 359 -2.85 7.19 8.87
C PHE A 359 -1.74 6.23 9.37
N PRO A 360 -0.64 6.65 10.03
CA PRO A 360 0.39 5.70 10.47
C PRO A 360 0.06 5.04 11.82
N LEU A 361 -0.98 5.54 12.52
CA LEU A 361 -1.34 5.05 13.86
C LEU A 361 -1.61 3.54 13.93
N PRO A 362 -2.33 2.91 12.97
CA PRO A 362 -2.52 1.46 13.00
C PRO A 362 -1.20 0.67 12.99
N SER A 363 -0.26 1.03 12.11
CA SER A 363 1.05 0.38 12.06
C SER A 363 1.85 0.57 13.34
N ILE A 364 1.82 1.77 13.92
CA ILE A 364 2.49 2.07 15.20
C ILE A 364 1.90 1.23 16.33
N ALA A 365 0.57 1.15 16.40
CA ALA A 365 -0.14 0.37 17.42
C ALA A 365 0.18 -1.13 17.31
N VAL A 366 0.21 -1.67 16.09
CA VAL A 366 0.59 -3.07 15.84
C VAL A 366 2.01 -3.35 16.34
N LEU A 367 2.97 -2.51 15.97
CA LEU A 367 4.36 -2.68 16.40
C LEU A 367 4.51 -2.51 17.92
N PHE A 368 3.78 -1.57 18.52
CA PHE A 368 3.73 -1.41 19.97
C PHE A 368 3.22 -2.68 20.65
N VAL A 369 2.10 -3.24 20.20
CA VAL A 369 1.50 -4.47 20.75
C VAL A 369 2.45 -5.65 20.61
N GLN A 370 3.04 -5.84 19.42
CA GLN A 370 4.03 -6.90 19.19
C GLN A 370 5.21 -6.80 20.15
N ARG A 371 5.74 -5.59 20.39
CA ARG A 371 6.87 -5.38 21.31
C ARG A 371 6.50 -5.57 22.78
N VAL A 372 5.31 -5.11 23.19
CA VAL A 372 4.80 -5.29 24.55
C VAL A 372 4.61 -6.77 24.86
N MET A 373 4.00 -7.53 23.94
CA MET A 373 3.74 -8.95 24.12
C MET A 373 5.01 -9.80 24.02
N ALA A 374 5.98 -9.42 23.18
CA ALA A 374 7.27 -10.11 23.11
C ALA A 374 8.12 -9.96 24.39
N SER A 375 7.88 -8.90 25.18
CA SER A 375 8.66 -8.65 26.40
C SER A 375 8.08 -9.38 27.61
N ARG A 376 8.87 -10.29 28.19
CA ARG A 376 8.52 -10.95 29.48
C ARG A 376 8.36 -9.95 30.64
N ARG A 377 8.98 -8.77 30.57
CA ARG A 377 8.86 -7.72 31.59
C ARG A 377 8.00 -6.58 31.03
N LYS A 378 6.70 -6.60 31.34
CA LYS A 378 5.69 -5.69 30.79
C LYS A 378 6.12 -4.22 30.76
N LEU A 379 6.70 -3.69 31.85
CA LEU A 379 7.12 -2.29 31.93
C LEU A 379 8.30 -1.93 31.01
N LYS A 380 9.37 -2.76 31.00
CA LYS A 380 10.50 -2.56 30.08
C LYS A 380 10.08 -2.75 28.62
N GLY A 381 9.15 -3.68 28.38
CA GLY A 381 8.52 -3.90 27.09
C GLY A 381 7.77 -2.68 26.59
N ALA A 382 6.96 -2.06 27.45
CA ALA A 382 6.21 -0.85 27.11
C ALA A 382 7.12 0.33 26.76
N CYS A 383 8.16 0.63 27.57
CA CYS A 383 9.07 1.72 27.25
C CYS A 383 9.87 1.48 25.97
N SER A 384 10.33 0.24 25.76
CA SER A 384 11.01 -0.13 24.51
C SER A 384 10.06 -0.05 23.31
N GLY A 385 8.84 -0.57 23.45
CA GLY A 385 7.81 -0.52 22.42
C GLY A 385 7.45 0.91 22.04
N LEU A 386 7.32 1.81 23.01
CA LEU A 386 7.07 3.23 22.78
C LEU A 386 8.25 3.91 22.05
N GLY A 387 9.49 3.63 22.48
CA GLY A 387 10.68 4.16 21.80
C GLY A 387 10.77 3.70 20.33
N TRP A 388 10.44 2.43 20.07
CA TRP A 388 10.35 1.90 18.71
C TRP A 388 9.20 2.54 17.92
N ALA A 389 8.02 2.69 18.51
CA ALA A 389 6.88 3.37 17.91
C ALA A 389 7.24 4.79 17.45
N ILE A 390 7.91 5.57 18.31
CA ILE A 390 8.35 6.93 17.99
C ILE A 390 9.38 6.91 16.86
N LEU A 391 10.41 6.06 16.96
CA LEU A 391 11.43 5.93 15.92
C LEU A 391 10.79 5.61 14.56
N ASN A 392 9.86 4.65 14.55
CA ASN A 392 9.13 4.23 13.35
C ASN A 392 8.27 5.35 12.76
N TYR A 393 7.62 6.15 13.61
CA TYR A 393 6.85 7.31 13.17
C TYR A 393 7.75 8.38 12.53
N SER A 394 8.85 8.75 13.19
CA SER A 394 9.81 9.72 12.64
C SER A 394 10.37 9.26 11.30
N MET A 395 10.66 7.98 11.22
CA MET A 395 11.14 7.33 10.02
C MET A 395 10.15 7.32 8.87
N TYR A 396 8.89 6.99 9.17
CA TYR A 396 7.82 7.12 8.21
C TYR A 396 7.78 8.55 7.65
N GLY A 397 7.87 9.56 8.53
CA GLY A 397 7.91 10.96 8.12
C GLY A 397 9.07 11.28 7.18
N VAL A 398 10.28 10.77 7.45
CA VAL A 398 11.44 10.94 6.55
C VAL A 398 11.19 10.28 5.20
N TRP A 399 10.71 9.04 5.21
CA TRP A 399 10.43 8.28 4.00
C TRP A 399 9.34 8.95 3.15
N GLY A 400 8.22 9.31 3.78
CA GLY A 400 7.11 10.02 3.16
C GLY A 400 7.56 11.37 2.61
N GLY A 401 8.36 12.13 3.36
CA GLY A 401 8.94 13.40 2.90
C GLY A 401 9.87 13.24 1.70
N CYS A 402 10.70 12.20 1.67
CA CYS A 402 11.53 11.89 0.50
C CYS A 402 10.68 11.58 -0.72
N PHE A 403 9.64 10.75 -0.58
CA PHE A 403 8.78 10.39 -1.71
C PHE A 403 7.91 11.57 -2.17
N TYR A 404 7.37 12.33 -1.23
CA TYR A 404 6.66 13.58 -1.49
C TYR A 404 7.54 14.52 -2.32
N ALA A 405 8.80 14.73 -1.93
CA ALA A 405 9.70 15.58 -2.68
C ALA A 405 9.92 15.07 -4.12
N VAL A 406 10.03 13.75 -4.31
CA VAL A 406 10.20 13.14 -5.63
C VAL A 406 8.96 13.33 -6.50
N THR A 407 7.77 13.03 -5.98
CA THR A 407 6.51 13.17 -6.71
C THR A 407 6.20 14.63 -7.02
N TYR A 408 6.44 15.51 -6.06
CA TYR A 408 6.34 16.95 -6.25
C TYR A 408 7.27 17.44 -7.37
N MET A 409 8.54 17.01 -7.38
CA MET A 409 9.48 17.34 -8.46
C MET A 409 9.04 16.77 -9.82
N GLN A 410 8.41 15.59 -9.85
CA GLN A 410 7.89 14.99 -11.09
C GLN A 410 6.67 15.76 -11.62
N ALA A 411 5.77 16.19 -10.73
CA ALA A 411 4.56 16.93 -11.09
C ALA A 411 4.88 18.31 -11.69
N GLN A 412 5.96 18.96 -11.24
CA GLN A 412 6.40 20.29 -11.69
C GLN A 412 7.11 20.30 -13.07
N GLY A 413 7.22 19.14 -13.74
CA GLY A 413 7.65 19.06 -15.13
C GLY A 413 9.16 19.08 -15.41
N PRO A 414 9.56 19.02 -16.71
CA PRO A 414 10.91 18.73 -17.18
C PRO A 414 12.00 19.75 -16.74
N GLU A 415 11.62 20.99 -16.45
CA GLU A 415 12.58 22.05 -16.07
C GLU A 415 13.12 21.87 -14.64
N VAL A 416 12.30 21.37 -13.71
CA VAL A 416 12.75 20.96 -12.37
C VAL A 416 13.50 19.62 -12.45
N VAL A 417 13.04 18.76 -13.36
CA VAL A 417 13.57 17.43 -13.67
C VAL A 417 15.05 17.46 -14.07
N LEU A 418 15.59 18.46 -14.79
CA LEU A 418 17.05 18.49 -15.07
C LEU A 418 17.95 18.44 -13.82
N SER A 419 17.37 18.62 -12.64
CA SER A 419 18.03 18.42 -11.35
C SER A 419 17.91 17.00 -10.74
N TRP A 420 17.51 15.90 -11.42
CA TRP A 420 17.34 14.53 -10.85
C TRP A 420 18.47 13.98 -9.94
N GLY A 421 19.60 14.68 -9.80
CA GLY A 421 20.64 14.42 -8.81
C GLY A 421 20.13 13.91 -7.44
N PRO A 422 19.11 14.52 -6.78
CA PRO A 422 18.60 14.10 -5.48
C PRO A 422 17.90 12.75 -5.45
N LEU A 423 17.28 12.27 -6.54
CA LEU A 423 16.50 11.02 -6.51
C LEU A 423 17.34 9.80 -6.11
N PRO A 424 18.48 9.49 -6.76
CA PRO A 424 19.32 8.38 -6.33
C PRO A 424 19.86 8.58 -4.92
N TYR A 425 20.09 9.82 -4.46
CA TYR A 425 20.46 10.08 -3.07
C TYR A 425 19.31 9.83 -2.09
N ALA A 426 18.07 10.18 -2.43
CA ALA A 426 16.89 9.91 -1.62
C ALA A 426 16.62 8.40 -1.55
N LEU A 427 16.66 7.69 -2.68
CA LEU A 427 16.54 6.22 -2.73
C LEU A 427 17.66 5.54 -1.93
N ALA A 428 18.91 6.01 -2.07
CA ALA A 428 20.04 5.49 -1.31
C ALA A 428 19.91 5.79 0.20
N ALA A 429 19.45 6.99 0.57
CA ALA A 429 19.20 7.36 1.96
C ALA A 429 18.09 6.49 2.57
N MET A 430 17.02 6.23 1.81
CA MET A 430 15.95 5.32 2.24
C MET A 430 16.47 3.90 2.45
N LEU A 431 17.21 3.35 1.48
CA LEU A 431 17.82 2.02 1.60
C LEU A 431 18.80 1.94 2.78
N ALA A 432 19.65 2.95 2.95
CA ALA A 432 20.62 3.03 4.04
C ALA A 432 19.92 3.12 5.40
N LEU A 433 18.86 3.93 5.50
CA LEU A 433 18.06 4.06 6.70
C LEU A 433 17.43 2.71 7.05
N THR A 434 16.69 2.08 6.13
CA THR A 434 16.09 0.75 6.30
C THR A 434 17.12 -0.30 6.75
N LEU A 435 18.33 -0.27 6.18
CA LEU A 435 19.43 -1.15 6.57
C LEU A 435 19.90 -0.89 8.00
N VAL A 436 20.10 0.38 8.38
CA VAL A 436 20.50 0.75 9.75
C VAL A 436 19.50 0.24 10.78
N ILE A 437 18.20 0.31 10.52
CA ILE A 437 17.20 -0.21 11.46
C ILE A 437 17.17 -1.71 11.48
N SER A 438 17.32 -2.35 10.32
CA SER A 438 17.43 -3.81 10.26
C SER A 438 18.58 -4.29 11.15
N ILE A 439 19.67 -3.51 11.22
CA ILE A 439 20.79 -3.74 12.14
C ILE A 439 20.41 -3.44 13.60
N LEU A 440 19.76 -2.29 13.87
CA LEU A 440 19.37 -1.88 15.22
C LEU A 440 18.25 -2.74 15.82
N THR A 441 17.41 -3.38 15.00
CA THR A 441 16.31 -4.25 15.42
C THR A 441 16.75 -5.68 15.65
N ASP A 442 17.87 -6.10 15.04
CA ASP A 442 18.49 -7.41 15.23
C ASP A 442 19.24 -7.45 16.57
N PHE A 443 18.49 -7.37 17.66
CA PHE A 443 18.98 -7.80 18.95
C PHE A 443 18.77 -9.31 19.05
N PRO A 444 19.82 -10.14 18.86
CA PRO A 444 19.68 -11.56 19.12
C PRO A 444 19.18 -11.71 20.57
N PRO A 445 18.20 -12.59 20.83
CA PRO A 445 17.79 -12.88 22.20
C PRO A 445 19.07 -13.26 22.95
N SER A 446 19.38 -12.50 24.00
CA SER A 446 20.54 -12.79 24.84
C SER A 446 20.43 -14.26 25.22
N PRO A 447 21.46 -15.10 24.99
CA PRO A 447 21.39 -16.50 25.33
C PRO A 447 20.93 -16.58 26.77
N SER A 448 19.77 -17.18 27.00
CA SER A 448 19.20 -17.25 28.33
C SER A 448 20.23 -17.94 29.20
N THR A 449 20.81 -17.21 30.15
CA THR A 449 21.76 -17.71 31.16
C THR A 449 21.11 -18.68 32.15
N ALA A 450 20.04 -19.35 31.72
CA ALA A 450 19.32 -20.35 32.48
C ALA A 450 20.03 -21.70 32.32
N SER A 451 20.45 -22.23 33.48
CA SER A 451 20.77 -23.63 33.78
C SER A 451 22.15 -24.21 33.40
N SER A 452 23.24 -23.49 33.67
CA SER A 452 24.54 -24.15 33.95
C SER A 452 24.78 -24.38 35.46
N GLY A 453 23.74 -24.27 36.29
CA GLY A 453 23.81 -24.50 37.74
C GLY A 453 22.97 -25.69 38.17
N LEU A 454 23.45 -26.90 37.88
CA LEU A 454 23.12 -28.16 38.58
C LEU A 454 24.04 -29.25 38.00
N SER A 455 25.28 -29.24 38.48
CA SER A 455 26.21 -30.38 38.48
C SER A 455 26.93 -30.41 39.80
#